data_AF-A0AA91Z631-F1
#
_entry.id   AF-A0AA91Z631-F1
#
_cell.length_a   1.000
_cell.length_b   1.000
_cell.length_c   1.000
_cell.angle_alpha   90.00
_cell.angle_beta   90.00
_cell.angle_gamma   90.00
#
_symmetry.space_group_name_H-M   'P 1'
#
loop_
_entity.id
_entity.type
_entity.pdbx_description
1 polymer ?
#
loop_
_entity_poly.entity_id
_entity_poly.type
_entity_poly.pdbx_seq_one_letter_code
_entity_poly.pdbx_strand_id
1 'polypeptide(L)' 'MVDYNVKVRVKADNSGVDLANVKMSMNPFCEIAVEEAVRLKEKGVATEVIAVSVGPVAAQEQLRTALALGADR' A
#
# COMPACT_ATOMS: atom_id res chain seq x y z
N MET A 1 -1.59 5.28 0.31
CA MET A 1 -1.53 6.70 0.75
C MET A 1 -1.39 7.59 -0.49
N VAL A 2 -1.33 8.92 -0.35
CA VAL A 2 -1.02 9.80 -1.49
C VAL A 2 0.34 9.41 -2.09
N ASP A 3 0.41 9.24 -3.40
CA ASP A 3 1.66 8.92 -4.10
C ASP A 3 2.74 9.96 -3.75
N TYR A 4 3.94 9.50 -3.44
CA TYR A 4 5.03 10.34 -2.91
C TYR A 4 5.49 11.41 -3.90
N ASN A 5 5.15 11.29 -5.20
CA ASN A 5 5.43 12.29 -6.22
C ASN A 5 4.36 13.38 -6.30
N VAL A 6 3.23 13.24 -5.61
CA VAL A 6 2.15 14.23 -5.64
C VAL A 6 2.43 15.35 -4.65
N LYS A 7 2.39 16.60 -5.15
CA LYS A 7 2.39 17.78 -4.29
C LYS A 7 1.01 17.95 -3.64
N VAL A 8 0.96 17.69 -2.33
CA VAL A 8 -0.24 17.79 -1.50
C VAL A 8 -0.74 19.24 -1.43
N ARG A 9 -2.07 19.42 -1.49
CA ARG A 9 -2.75 20.72 -1.28
C ARG A 9 -3.65 20.64 -0.05
N VAL A 10 -3.77 21.75 0.66
CA VAL A 10 -4.69 21.89 1.80
C VAL A 10 -5.99 22.50 1.30
N LYS A 11 -7.13 22.05 1.83
CA LYS A 11 -8.44 22.65 1.53
C LYS A 11 -8.52 24.09 2.04
N ALA A 12 -9.29 24.93 1.36
CA ALA A 12 -9.44 26.35 1.71
C ALA A 12 -10.05 26.59 3.11
N ASP A 13 -10.83 25.62 3.61
CA ASP A 13 -11.45 25.64 4.94
C ASP A 13 -10.53 25.11 6.06
N ASN A 14 -9.28 24.74 5.74
CA ASN A 14 -8.31 24.12 6.65
C ASN A 14 -8.78 22.81 7.31
N SER A 15 -9.83 22.15 6.77
CA SER A 15 -10.34 20.88 7.31
C SER A 15 -9.43 19.68 7.05
N GLY A 16 -8.43 19.84 6.17
CA GLY A 16 -7.43 18.81 5.90
C GLY A 16 -6.86 18.89 4.48
N VAL A 17 -6.32 17.76 4.04
CA VAL A 17 -5.74 17.60 2.71
C VAL A 17 -6.82 17.43 1.65
N ASP A 18 -6.64 18.07 0.51
CA ASP A 18 -7.45 17.81 -0.67
C ASP A 18 -6.96 16.53 -1.37
N LEU A 19 -7.78 15.49 -1.29
CA LEU A 19 -7.52 14.17 -1.89
C LEU A 19 -8.29 13.99 -3.21
N ALA A 20 -9.03 15.00 -3.67
CA ALA A 20 -9.81 14.88 -4.90
C ALA A 20 -8.88 14.67 -6.11
N ASN A 21 -9.12 13.61 -6.87
CA ASN A 21 -8.34 13.22 -8.06
C ASN A 21 -6.84 13.02 -7.80
N VAL A 22 -6.44 12.78 -6.54
CA VAL A 22 -5.05 12.49 -6.19
C VAL A 22 -4.78 11.01 -6.42
N LYS A 23 -3.67 10.72 -7.12
CA LYS A 23 -3.19 9.35 -7.29
C LYS A 23 -2.81 8.77 -5.93
N MET A 24 -3.37 7.61 -5.60
CA MET A 24 -3.05 6.85 -4.40
C MET A 24 -2.14 5.68 -4.77
N SER A 25 -1.13 5.40 -3.96
CA SER A 25 -0.19 4.28 -4.17
C SER A 25 -0.02 3.45 -2.90
N MET A 26 0.57 2.26 -3.07
CA MET A 26 1.17 1.56 -1.93
C MET A 26 2.23 2.48 -1.32
N ASN A 27 2.33 2.45 0.01
CA ASN A 27 3.37 3.20 0.67
C ASN A 27 4.74 2.54 0.36
N PRO A 28 5.79 3.29 0.02
CA PRO A 28 7.08 2.70 -0.36
C PRO A 28 7.69 1.74 0.69
N PHE A 29 7.44 1.98 1.98
CA PHE A 29 7.90 1.07 3.03
C PHE A 29 7.11 -0.25 3.05
N CYS A 30 5.83 -0.21 2.68
CA CYS A 30 5.03 -1.43 2.54
C CYS A 30 5.50 -2.29 1.36
N GLU A 31 5.99 -1.70 0.27
CA GLU A 31 6.57 -2.46 -0.85
C GLU A 31 7.81 -3.25 -0.40
N ILE A 32 8.69 -2.63 0.39
CA ILE A 32 9.86 -3.30 0.97
C ILE A 32 9.44 -4.41 1.96
N ALA A 33 8.40 -4.16 2.76
CA ALA A 33 7.90 -5.15 3.72
C ALA A 33 7.33 -6.39 3.02
N VAL A 34 6.58 -6.21 1.93
CA VAL A 34 6.07 -7.32 1.12
C VAL A 34 7.21 -8.11 0.48
N GLU A 35 8.20 -7.42 -0.11
CA GLU A 35 9.38 -8.05 -0.70
C GLU A 35 10.14 -8.93 0.30
N GLU A 36 10.44 -8.43 1.50
CA GLU A 36 11.18 -9.23 2.49
C GLU A 36 10.34 -10.40 3.02
N ALA A 37 9.01 -10.23 3.17
CA ALA A 37 8.13 -11.33 3.55
C ALA A 37 8.14 -12.46 2.50
N VAL A 38 8.12 -12.11 1.21
CA VAL A 38 8.25 -13.08 0.11
C VAL A 38 9.61 -13.78 0.15
N ARG A 39 10.70 -13.05 0.36
CA ARG A 39 12.04 -13.65 0.51
C ARG A 39 12.14 -14.62 1.68
N LEU A 40 11.51 -14.31 2.81
CA LEU A 40 11.46 -15.23 3.96
C LEU A 40 10.70 -16.51 3.61
N LYS A 41 9.63 -16.42 2.81
CA LYS A 41 8.91 -17.58 2.31
C LYS A 41 9.75 -18.40 1.33
N GLU A 42 10.46 -17.77 0.41
CA GLU A 42 11.37 -18.45 -0.53
C GLU A 42 12.53 -19.16 0.18
N LYS A 43 13.02 -18.60 1.31
CA LYS A 43 14.02 -19.24 2.18
C LYS A 43 13.45 -20.37 3.05
N GLY A 44 12.15 -20.63 2.98
CA GLY A 44 11.46 -21.64 3.79
C GLY A 44 11.30 -21.25 5.27
N VAL A 45 11.50 -19.98 5.62
CA VAL A 45 11.32 -19.47 6.99
C VAL A 45 9.85 -19.21 7.29
N ALA A 46 9.12 -18.69 6.30
CA ALA A 46 7.67 -18.49 6.36
C ALA A 46 6.96 -19.48 5.44
N THR A 47 5.75 -19.91 5.81
CA THR A 47 4.91 -20.78 4.98
C THR A 47 3.87 -20.02 4.19
N GLU A 48 3.51 -18.81 4.64
CA GLU A 48 2.44 -18.00 4.07
C GLU A 48 2.71 -16.51 4.32
N VAL A 49 2.33 -15.66 3.35
CA VAL A 49 2.37 -14.21 3.44
C VAL A 49 0.95 -13.67 3.30
N ILE A 50 0.44 -13.02 4.35
CA ILE A 50 -0.92 -12.43 4.38
C ILE A 50 -0.80 -10.90 4.32
N ALA A 51 -1.40 -10.28 3.32
CA ALA A 51 -1.44 -8.83 3.18
C ALA A 51 -2.72 -8.27 3.83
N VAL A 52 -2.56 -7.29 4.73
CA VAL A 52 -3.69 -6.65 5.42
C VAL A 52 -3.63 -5.14 5.22
N SER A 53 -4.78 -4.55 4.91
CA SER A 53 -4.95 -3.11 4.80
C SER A 53 -6.25 -2.69 5.48
N VAL A 54 -6.21 -1.59 6.22
CA VAL A 54 -7.37 -1.01 6.90
C VAL A 54 -7.64 0.34 6.26
N GLY A 55 -8.80 0.46 5.61
CA GLY A 55 -9.14 1.67 4.87
C GLY A 55 -10.42 1.53 4.04
N PRO A 56 -10.73 2.53 3.19
CA PRO A 56 -11.88 2.49 2.31
C PRO A 56 -11.75 1.37 1.26
N VAL A 57 -12.83 1.06 0.56
CA VAL A 57 -12.87 0.01 -0.49
C VAL A 57 -11.75 0.18 -1.54
N ALA A 58 -11.34 1.41 -1.84
CA ALA A 58 -10.23 1.69 -2.75
C ALA A 58 -8.89 1.05 -2.32
N ALA A 59 -8.70 0.78 -1.02
CA ALA A 59 -7.51 0.11 -0.49
C ALA A 59 -7.31 -1.33 -1.04
N GLN A 60 -8.36 -1.91 -1.64
CA GLN A 60 -8.27 -3.19 -2.34
C GLN A 60 -7.29 -3.16 -3.52
N GLU A 61 -7.04 -1.99 -4.12
CA GLU A 61 -6.03 -1.87 -5.18
C GLU A 61 -4.63 -2.15 -4.66
N GLN A 62 -4.27 -1.59 -3.50
CA GLN A 62 -2.97 -1.86 -2.88
C GLN A 62 -2.85 -3.32 -2.42
N LEU A 63 -3.94 -3.95 -1.96
CA LEU A 63 -3.95 -5.39 -1.68
C LEU A 63 -3.69 -6.21 -2.95
N ARG A 64 -4.32 -5.87 -4.08
CA ARG A 64 -4.03 -6.54 -5.37
C ARG A 64 -2.57 -6.37 -5.80
N THR A 65 -1.95 -5.22 -5.53
CA THR A 65 -0.51 -5.04 -5.75
C THR A 65 0.31 -5.97 -4.86
N ALA A 66 -0.02 -6.13 -3.58
CA ALA A 66 0.68 -7.06 -2.69
C ALA A 66 0.56 -8.51 -3.15
N LEU A 67 -0.63 -8.93 -3.62
CA LEU A 67 -0.84 -10.26 -4.21
C LEU A 67 -0.01 -10.45 -5.48
N ALA A 68 0.06 -9.44 -6.35
CA ALA A 68 0.88 -9.49 -7.56
C ALA A 68 2.40 -9.59 -7.26
N LEU A 69 2.84 -9.06 -6.11
CA LEU A 69 4.23 -9.15 -5.63
C LEU A 69 4.55 -10.50 -4.95
N GLY A 70 3.55 -11.33 -4.62
CA GLY A 70 3.78 -12.67 -4.07
C GLY A 70 3.13 -12.94 -2.71
N ALA A 71 2.28 -12.04 -2.19
CA ALA A 71 1.41 -12.38 -1.07
C ALA A 71 0.39 -13.46 -1.46
N ASP A 72 0.03 -14.32 -0.51
CA ASP A 72 -0.88 -15.46 -0.75
C ASP A 72 -2.35 -15.04 -0.71
N ARG A 73 -2.71 -14.15 0.21
CA ARG A 73 -4.06 -13.59 0.34
C ARG A 73 -4.07 -12.22 1.01
#